data_AF-A0A2N9GRY0-F1
#
_entry.id   AF-A0A2N9GRY0-F1
#
_cell.length_a   1.000
_cell.length_b   1.000
_cell.length_c   1.000
_cell.angle_alpha   90.00
_cell.angle_beta   90.00
_cell.angle_gamma   90.00
#
_symmetry.space_group_name_H-M   'P 1'
#
loop_
_entity.id
_entity.type
_entity.pdbx_description
1 polymer ?
#
loop_
_entity_poly.entity_id
_entity_poly.type
_entity_poly.pdbx_seq_one_letter_code
_entity_poly.pdbx_strand_id
1 'polypeptide(L)'
;MGIGCTRCGVLLFLALFLIPFPIFVTAKPYGYLTVNSSTSWTSNFSAPDSVQFDDGSIVRIIDFVSGSYVSADFFYDLEYSDAADPEYTCGCGFFCNQTCDSYLFATFTFKSKGGFIAKNVPPQVEWSANSKNPVSVNATLQLTSERGLVLKDADGTMAWSTNINNKSVAGVNLT
;
A
#
# COMPACT_ATOMS: atom_id res chain seq x y z
N MET A 1 7.57 -23.63 -56.40
CA MET A 1 6.64 -23.70 -55.24
C MET A 1 7.46 -23.81 -53.97
N GLY A 2 7.81 -22.68 -53.35
CA GLY A 2 8.45 -22.66 -52.03
C GLY A 2 7.41 -22.28 -50.99
N ILE A 3 7.04 -23.22 -50.13
CA ILE A 3 6.04 -23.01 -49.07
C ILE A 3 6.75 -22.32 -47.89
N GLY A 4 6.16 -21.21 -47.44
CA GLY A 4 6.79 -20.17 -46.63
C GLY A 4 7.20 -20.56 -45.21
N CYS A 5 8.33 -19.98 -44.80
CA CYS A 5 8.83 -19.94 -43.42
C CYS A 5 8.26 -18.71 -42.69
N THR A 6 6.94 -18.56 -42.66
CA THR A 6 6.25 -17.47 -41.92
C THR A 6 5.45 -17.98 -40.72
N ARG A 7 5.23 -19.31 -40.61
CA ARG A 7 4.52 -19.92 -39.49
C ARG A 7 5.39 -20.12 -38.23
N CYS A 8 6.71 -20.21 -38.38
CA CYS A 8 7.62 -20.46 -37.26
C CYS A 8 7.74 -19.24 -36.32
N GLY A 9 7.73 -18.02 -36.87
CA GLY A 9 7.79 -16.78 -36.07
C GLY A 9 6.53 -16.52 -35.24
N VAL A 10 5.35 -16.86 -35.76
CA VAL A 10 4.06 -16.66 -35.06
C VAL A 10 3.93 -17.62 -33.86
N LEU A 11 4.42 -18.86 -33.99
CA LEU A 11 4.43 -19.83 -32.89
C LEU A 11 5.38 -19.44 -31.75
N LEU A 12 6.54 -18.85 -32.08
CA LEU A 12 7.49 -18.33 -31.09
C LEU A 12 6.94 -17.11 -30.32
N PHE A 13 6.20 -16.23 -30.99
CA PHE A 13 5.54 -15.09 -30.34
C PHE A 13 4.43 -15.53 -29.38
N LEU A 14 3.63 -16.54 -29.75
CA LEU A 14 2.59 -17.10 -28.88
C LEU A 14 3.16 -17.83 -27.65
N ALA A 15 4.30 -18.50 -27.81
CA ALA A 15 4.97 -19.17 -26.69
C ALA A 15 5.43 -18.19 -25.59
N LEU A 16 5.89 -16.99 -25.97
CA LEU A 16 6.28 -15.93 -25.01
C LEU A 16 5.11 -15.39 -24.17
N PHE A 17 3.88 -15.42 -24.70
CA PHE A 17 2.67 -15.01 -23.96
C PHE A 17 2.12 -16.10 -23.04
N LEU A 18 2.53 -17.37 -23.23
CA LEU A 18 2.08 -18.51 -22.43
C LEU A 18 3.01 -18.82 -21.26
N ILE A 19 4.18 -18.18 -21.18
CA ILE A 19 5.04 -18.26 -20.00
C ILE A 19 4.41 -17.32 -18.95
N PRO A 20 3.97 -17.82 -17.78
CA PRO A 20 3.57 -16.95 -16.69
C PRO A 20 4.83 -16.29 -16.15
N PHE A 21 5.30 -15.24 -16.81
CA PHE A 21 6.33 -14.39 -16.25
C PHE A 21 5.75 -13.85 -14.93
N PRO A 22 6.41 -14.09 -13.79
CA PRO A 22 6.07 -13.35 -12.58
C PRO A 22 6.21 -11.87 -12.93
N ILE A 23 5.11 -11.14 -12.88
CA ILE A 23 5.11 -9.70 -13.04
C ILE A 23 5.83 -9.17 -11.79
N PHE A 24 7.14 -8.96 -11.90
CA PHE A 24 7.89 -8.20 -10.94
C PHE A 24 7.76 -6.73 -11.33
N VAL A 25 6.89 -6.02 -10.63
CA VAL A 25 6.90 -4.55 -10.66
C VAL A 25 8.09 -4.12 -9.80
N THR A 26 9.09 -3.51 -10.43
CA THR A 26 10.22 -2.87 -9.74
C THR A 26 10.00 -1.36 -9.81
N ALA A 27 9.58 -0.75 -8.72
CA ALA A 27 9.79 0.68 -8.48
C ALA A 27 10.99 0.84 -7.51
N LYS A 28 11.48 2.06 -7.28
CA LYS A 28 12.69 2.27 -6.47
C LYS A 28 12.57 3.53 -5.60
N PRO A 29 12.34 3.37 -4.29
CA PRO A 29 12.70 4.35 -3.27
C PRO A 29 13.41 3.71 -2.06
N TYR A 30 14.02 4.57 -1.23
CA TYR A 30 14.84 4.22 -0.07
C TYR A 30 13.99 4.18 1.21
N GLY A 31 13.86 2.99 1.82
CA GLY A 31 13.16 2.81 3.10
C GLY A 31 12.58 1.40 3.23
N TYR A 32 13.45 0.41 3.44
CA TYR A 32 13.04 -1.00 3.41
C TYR A 32 12.38 -1.43 4.72
N LEU A 33 11.12 -1.88 4.66
CA LEU A 33 10.64 -2.90 5.60
C LEU A 33 10.97 -4.28 5.03
N THR A 34 11.93 -4.99 5.63
CA THR A 34 12.16 -6.40 5.32
C THR A 34 11.05 -7.23 5.95
N VAL A 35 9.99 -7.46 5.18
CA VAL A 35 8.79 -8.19 5.62
C VAL A 35 9.04 -9.70 5.55
N ASN A 36 8.99 -10.39 6.69
CA ASN A 36 9.02 -11.86 6.72
C ASN A 36 7.62 -12.44 6.43
N SER A 37 7.54 -13.72 6.08
CA SER A 37 6.29 -14.44 5.77
C SER A 37 5.29 -14.55 6.93
N SER A 38 5.60 -13.97 8.10
CA SER A 38 4.75 -13.89 9.30
C SER A 38 4.38 -12.46 9.70
N THR A 39 4.62 -11.47 8.83
CA THR A 39 4.35 -10.07 9.18
C THR A 39 2.85 -9.80 9.24
N SER A 40 2.43 -9.15 10.32
CA SER A 40 1.04 -8.76 10.57
C SER A 40 0.99 -7.29 10.98
N TRP A 41 0.04 -6.56 10.40
CA TRP A 41 -0.21 -5.15 10.65
C TRP A 41 -1.63 -4.97 11.17
N THR A 42 -1.80 -4.24 12.26
CA THR A 42 -3.11 -4.02 12.90
C THR A 42 -3.59 -2.59 12.65
N SER A 43 -4.88 -2.39 12.40
CA SER A 43 -5.49 -1.05 12.20
C SER A 43 -5.67 -0.23 13.49
N ASN A 44 -5.06 -0.63 14.61
CA ASN A 44 -5.25 0.03 15.90
C ASN A 44 -4.59 1.41 15.92
N PHE A 45 -5.31 2.41 16.47
CA PHE A 45 -4.86 3.79 16.65
C PHE A 45 -3.56 3.94 17.44
N SER A 46 -3.28 3.06 18.39
CA SER A 46 -2.02 3.07 19.16
C SER A 46 -0.83 2.47 18.41
N ALA A 47 -1.02 2.05 17.15
CA ALA A 47 0.07 1.49 16.38
C ALA A 47 1.05 2.58 15.93
N PRO A 48 2.36 2.26 15.86
CA PRO A 48 3.35 3.16 15.28
C PRO A 48 2.94 3.59 13.87
N ASP A 49 3.29 4.82 13.51
CA ASP A 49 3.02 5.45 12.20
C ASP A 49 1.55 5.77 11.89
N SER A 50 0.72 5.91 12.93
CA SER A 50 -0.66 6.43 12.81
C SER A 50 -0.66 7.96 12.89
N VAL A 51 -1.34 8.60 11.94
CA VAL A 51 -1.41 10.05 11.78
C VAL A 51 -2.87 10.48 11.70
N GLN A 52 -3.28 11.34 12.63
CA GLN A 52 -4.57 11.99 12.64
C GLN A 52 -4.46 13.37 11.98
N PHE A 53 -5.36 13.63 11.02
CA PHE A 53 -5.50 14.90 10.30
C PHE A 53 -6.57 15.79 10.94
N ASP A 54 -6.57 17.07 10.58
CA ASP A 54 -7.43 18.09 11.19
C ASP A 54 -8.92 17.88 10.85
N ASP A 55 -9.22 17.16 9.76
CA ASP A 55 -10.58 16.76 9.38
C ASP A 55 -11.12 15.57 10.18
N GLY A 56 -10.31 15.01 11.09
CA GLY A 56 -10.63 13.83 11.89
C GLY A 56 -10.33 12.50 11.19
N SER A 57 -9.86 12.50 9.94
CA SER A 57 -9.39 11.28 9.29
C SER A 57 -8.08 10.80 9.91
N ILE A 58 -7.88 9.48 9.87
CA ILE A 58 -6.65 8.85 10.37
C ILE A 58 -6.12 7.91 9.30
N VAL A 59 -4.83 8.03 9.03
CA VAL A 59 -4.08 7.04 8.26
C VAL A 59 -3.11 6.31 9.19
N ARG A 60 -3.05 5.01 9.06
CA ARG A 60 -1.94 4.21 9.57
C ARG A 60 -1.11 3.78 8.38
N ILE A 61 0.08 4.36 8.27
CA ILE A 61 0.95 4.14 7.13
C ILE A 61 1.71 2.84 7.34
N ILE A 62 1.63 1.94 6.37
CA ILE A 62 2.41 0.69 6.34
C ILE A 62 3.64 0.88 5.46
N ASP A 63 3.54 1.71 4.41
CA ASP A 63 4.68 2.03 3.53
C ASP A 63 4.52 3.39 2.81
N PHE A 64 5.65 3.96 2.38
CA PHE A 64 5.79 5.25 1.69
C PHE A 64 6.46 5.09 0.31
N VAL A 65 5.98 5.82 -0.70
CA VAL A 65 6.61 5.87 -2.05
C VAL A 65 7.49 7.12 -2.23
N SER A 66 7.64 7.98 -1.21
CA SER A 66 8.62 9.08 -1.25
C SER A 66 9.94 8.63 -0.64
N GLY A 67 11.05 8.92 -1.32
CA GLY A 67 12.41 8.58 -0.87
C GLY A 67 12.91 9.38 0.33
N SER A 68 12.04 9.69 1.31
CA SER A 68 12.38 10.41 2.54
C SER A 68 11.70 9.75 3.74
N TYR A 69 12.47 9.60 4.81
CA TYR A 69 11.98 9.14 6.11
C TYR A 69 10.94 10.14 6.61
N VAL A 70 9.68 9.72 6.66
CA VAL A 70 8.59 10.54 7.23
C VAL A 70 8.41 10.10 8.67
N SER A 71 8.81 10.94 9.62
CA SER A 71 8.47 10.69 11.02
C SER A 71 7.00 11.10 11.21
N ALA A 72 6.26 10.33 12.01
CA ALA A 72 4.97 10.77 12.53
C ALA A 72 5.10 11.97 13.50
N ASP A 73 6.33 12.45 13.73
CA ASP A 73 6.63 13.62 14.54
C ASP A 73 6.13 14.91 13.87
N PHE A 74 5.74 15.85 14.71
CA PHE A 74 4.78 16.90 14.40
C PHE A 74 5.42 18.21 13.98
N PHE A 75 4.80 18.94 13.04
CA PHE A 75 4.93 20.39 12.95
C PHE A 75 3.54 21.04 12.79
N TYR A 76 3.13 21.77 13.83
CA TYR A 76 2.07 22.78 13.76
C TYR A 76 2.67 24.03 13.10
N ASP A 77 1.90 24.64 12.21
CA ASP A 77 2.20 25.91 11.53
C ASP A 77 3.43 25.95 10.60
N LEU A 78 3.14 25.96 9.29
CA LEU A 78 3.98 26.69 8.34
C LEU A 78 3.61 28.18 8.39
N GLU A 79 3.86 28.83 9.51
CA GLU A 79 4.08 30.28 9.53
C GLU A 79 5.56 30.55 9.77
N TYR A 80 6.43 30.11 8.85
CA TYR A 80 7.77 30.66 8.76
C TYR A 80 8.44 30.41 7.40
N SER A 81 8.39 31.44 6.56
CA SER A 81 9.52 31.96 5.78
C SER A 81 10.31 30.98 4.88
N ASP A 82 10.12 31.12 3.56
CA ASP A 82 11.12 30.88 2.50
C ASP A 82 11.41 29.43 2.03
N ALA A 83 10.52 28.47 2.32
CA ALA A 83 10.71 27.08 1.91
C ALA A 83 9.52 26.58 1.07
N ALA A 84 9.81 25.88 -0.05
CA ALA A 84 8.86 25.33 -1.03
C ALA A 84 7.56 24.73 -0.45
N ASP A 85 6.45 24.82 -1.21
CA ASP A 85 5.13 24.27 -0.85
C ASP A 85 5.25 22.77 -0.52
N PRO A 86 4.60 22.25 0.55
CA PRO A 86 4.57 20.81 0.81
C PRO A 86 4.08 20.01 -0.40
N GLU A 87 4.79 18.91 -0.66
CA GLU A 87 4.64 18.08 -1.86
C GLU A 87 3.69 16.91 -1.60
N TYR A 88 3.00 16.46 -2.65
CA TYR A 88 2.18 15.25 -2.57
C TYR A 88 3.06 14.00 -2.48
N THR A 89 2.79 13.20 -1.46
CA THR A 89 3.43 11.92 -1.17
C THR A 89 2.39 10.81 -1.23
N CYS A 90 2.70 9.70 -1.89
CA CYS A 90 1.85 8.51 -1.90
C CYS A 90 2.27 7.56 -0.78
N GLY A 91 1.28 6.94 -0.13
CA GLY A 91 1.49 5.88 0.85
C GLY A 91 0.42 4.81 0.73
N CYS A 92 0.63 3.70 1.44
CA CYS A 92 -0.38 2.65 1.57
C CYS A 92 -0.51 2.21 3.03
N GLY A 93 -1.71 1.76 3.38
CA GLY A 93 -2.00 1.35 4.75
C GLY A 93 -3.48 1.36 5.08
N PHE A 94 -3.81 1.57 6.35
CA PHE A 94 -5.20 1.69 6.78
C PHE A 94 -5.64 3.14 6.78
N PHE A 95 -6.81 3.42 6.24
CA PHE A 95 -7.46 4.72 6.27
C PHE A 95 -8.82 4.58 6.96
N CYS A 96 -9.14 5.53 7.83
CA CYS A 96 -10.50 5.72 8.32
C CYS A 96 -10.89 7.19 8.26
N ASN A 97 -12.19 7.42 8.14
CA ASN A 97 -12.76 8.76 8.10
C ASN A 97 -13.38 9.11 9.47
N GLN A 98 -13.16 10.34 9.95
CA GLN A 98 -13.77 11.00 11.11
C GLN A 98 -14.03 10.12 12.35
N THR A 99 -15.08 9.30 12.35
CA THR A 99 -15.48 8.49 13.50
C THR A 99 -14.59 7.27 13.70
N CYS A 100 -13.95 6.78 12.63
CA CYS A 100 -13.02 5.65 12.66
C CYS A 100 -13.57 4.35 13.26
N ASP A 101 -14.87 4.12 13.08
CA ASP A 101 -15.53 2.84 13.39
C ASP A 101 -15.21 1.74 12.36
N SER A 102 -14.77 2.16 11.17
CA SER A 102 -14.39 1.27 10.07
C SER A 102 -13.18 1.78 9.29
N TYR A 103 -12.45 0.84 8.71
CA TYR A 103 -11.17 1.05 8.04
C TYR A 103 -11.16 0.44 6.65
N LEU A 104 -10.48 1.15 5.75
CA LEU A 104 -10.10 0.69 4.43
C LEU A 104 -8.61 0.39 4.40
N PHE A 105 -8.22 -0.74 3.82
CA PHE A 105 -6.86 -0.92 3.33
C PHE A 105 -6.77 -0.25 1.95
N ALA A 106 -5.92 0.77 1.85
CA ALA A 106 -5.96 1.72 0.75
C ALA A 106 -4.57 2.25 0.37
N THR A 107 -4.49 2.75 -0.87
CA THR A 107 -3.43 3.67 -1.30
C THR A 107 -3.98 5.08 -1.26
N PHE A 108 -3.22 6.01 -0.70
CA PHE A 108 -3.66 7.38 -0.51
C PHE A 108 -2.51 8.36 -0.74
N THR A 109 -2.87 9.60 -1.07
CA THR A 109 -1.94 10.73 -1.17
C THR A 109 -2.12 11.65 0.02
N PHE A 110 -1.03 12.23 0.51
CA PHE A 110 -1.03 13.25 1.55
C PHE A 110 0.11 14.23 1.32
N LYS A 111 0.06 15.40 1.96
CA LYS A 111 1.11 16.40 1.82
C LYS A 111 2.21 16.20 2.86
N SER A 112 3.46 16.20 2.44
CA SER A 112 4.62 16.13 3.35
C SER A 112 5.75 17.08 2.94
N LYS A 113 6.61 17.43 3.90
CA LYS A 113 7.80 18.26 3.67
C LYS A 113 8.87 17.94 4.69
N GLY A 114 10.08 17.67 4.22
CA GLY A 114 11.24 17.42 5.09
C GLY A 114 11.05 16.29 6.10
N GLY A 115 10.22 15.29 5.78
CA GLY A 115 9.87 14.19 6.67
C GLY A 115 8.67 14.44 7.59
N PHE A 116 8.00 15.59 7.49
CA PHE A 116 6.83 15.94 8.30
C PHE A 116 5.53 15.97 7.47
N ILE A 117 4.42 15.52 8.06
CA ILE A 117 3.11 15.46 7.39
C ILE A 117 2.29 16.73 7.67
N ALA A 118 1.73 17.33 6.62
CA ALA A 118 0.85 18.49 6.71
C ALA A 118 -0.60 18.05 7.04
N LYS A 119 -0.99 18.16 8.31
CA LYS A 119 -2.28 17.67 8.83
C LYS A 119 -3.50 18.48 8.41
N ASN A 120 -3.30 19.72 8.00
CA ASN A 120 -4.33 20.64 7.52
C ASN A 120 -4.81 20.31 6.10
N VAL A 121 -4.10 19.42 5.39
CA VAL A 121 -4.52 18.90 4.09
C VAL A 121 -4.87 17.43 4.26
N PRO A 122 -6.17 17.08 4.24
CA PRO A 122 -6.61 15.69 4.40
C PRO A 122 -6.03 14.76 3.34
N PRO A 123 -5.82 13.48 3.68
CA PRO A 123 -5.35 12.49 2.73
C PRO A 123 -6.45 12.17 1.71
N GLN A 124 -6.05 11.91 0.46
CA GLN A 124 -6.98 11.49 -0.59
C GLN A 124 -6.80 10.00 -0.88
N VAL A 125 -7.88 9.24 -0.75
CA VAL A 125 -7.88 7.81 -1.07
C VAL A 125 -8.02 7.63 -2.57
N GLU A 126 -6.98 7.10 -3.20
CA GLU A 126 -6.95 6.85 -4.65
C GLU A 126 -7.51 5.46 -5.00
N TRP A 127 -7.30 4.48 -4.11
CA TRP A 127 -7.77 3.12 -4.29
C TRP A 127 -7.90 2.39 -2.96
N SER A 128 -8.84 1.45 -2.86
CA SER A 128 -8.97 0.55 -1.71
C SER A 128 -9.29 -0.89 -2.12
N ALA A 129 -8.62 -1.82 -1.45
CA ALA A 129 -8.79 -3.26 -1.62
C ALA A 129 -10.16 -3.75 -1.14
N ASN A 130 -10.69 -3.12 -0.08
CA ASN A 130 -11.90 -3.55 0.62
C ASN A 130 -12.97 -2.45 0.64
N SER A 131 -13.08 -1.65 -0.43
CA SER A 131 -14.07 -0.57 -0.56
C SER A 131 -15.53 -0.99 -0.35
N LYS A 132 -15.87 -2.25 -0.67
CA LYS A 132 -17.22 -2.83 -0.46
C LYS A 132 -17.38 -3.56 0.87
N ASN A 133 -16.28 -3.79 1.59
CA ASN A 133 -16.26 -4.53 2.85
C ASN A 133 -15.28 -3.88 3.83
N PRO A 134 -15.58 -2.67 4.34
CA PRO A 134 -14.78 -2.02 5.38
C PRO A 134 -14.66 -2.92 6.61
N VAL A 135 -13.50 -2.87 7.27
CA VAL A 135 -13.22 -3.69 8.45
C VAL A 135 -13.28 -2.86 9.73
N SER A 136 -13.52 -3.50 10.85
CA SER A 136 -13.61 -2.84 12.16
C SER A 136 -12.23 -2.42 12.68
N VAL A 137 -12.21 -1.63 13.76
CA VAL A 137 -10.99 -1.39 14.54
C VAL A 137 -10.37 -2.71 15.00
N ASN A 138 -9.04 -2.79 15.02
CA ASN A 138 -8.26 -4.01 15.30
C ASN A 138 -8.29 -5.08 14.21
N ALA A 139 -8.72 -4.75 13.00
CA ALA A 139 -8.50 -5.57 11.82
C ALA A 139 -6.99 -5.80 11.57
N THR A 140 -6.68 -6.91 10.91
CA THR A 140 -5.29 -7.31 10.63
C THR A 140 -5.06 -7.54 9.14
N LEU A 141 -3.96 -6.99 8.62
CA LEU A 141 -3.41 -7.34 7.33
C LEU A 141 -2.23 -8.28 7.56
N GLN A 142 -2.27 -9.46 6.98
CA GLN A 142 -1.26 -10.50 7.16
C GLN A 142 -0.65 -10.87 5.82
N LEU A 143 0.68 -10.97 5.77
CA LEU A 143 1.34 -11.62 4.65
C LEU A 143 1.41 -13.12 4.90
N THR A 144 0.93 -13.92 3.95
CA THR A 144 0.93 -15.38 4.02
C THR A 144 1.56 -15.96 2.76
N SER A 145 2.26 -17.09 2.90
CA SER A 145 2.89 -17.78 1.76
C SER A 145 1.87 -18.38 0.78
N GLU A 146 0.68 -18.76 1.28
CA GLU A 146 -0.36 -19.43 0.50
C GLU A 146 -1.35 -18.48 -0.18
N ARG A 147 -1.67 -17.35 0.46
CA ARG A 147 -2.73 -16.43 0.02
C ARG A 147 -2.25 -15.01 -0.24
N GLY A 148 -0.95 -14.74 -0.05
CA GLY A 148 -0.38 -13.41 -0.20
C GLY A 148 -0.88 -12.49 0.92
N LEU A 149 -1.32 -11.28 0.58
CA LEU A 149 -1.92 -10.38 1.55
C LEU A 149 -3.34 -10.84 1.87
N VAL A 150 -3.62 -10.99 3.16
CA VAL A 150 -4.92 -11.38 3.70
C VAL A 150 -5.35 -10.32 4.70
N LEU A 151 -6.46 -9.65 4.41
CA LEU A 151 -7.12 -8.73 5.32
C LEU A 151 -8.21 -9.47 6.09
N LYS A 152 -8.11 -9.48 7.42
CA LYS A 152 -9.10 -10.03 8.34
C LYS A 152 -9.68 -8.92 9.19
N ASP A 153 -10.98 -8.98 9.40
CA ASP A 153 -11.66 -8.15 10.39
C ASP A 153 -11.27 -8.59 11.82
N ALA A 154 -11.66 -7.81 12.83
CA ALA A 154 -11.32 -8.01 14.24
C ALA A 154 -11.86 -9.33 14.80
N ASP A 155 -12.96 -9.85 14.25
CA ASP A 155 -13.53 -11.16 14.57
C ASP A 155 -12.80 -12.33 13.88
N GLY A 156 -11.80 -12.03 13.04
CA GLY A 156 -11.04 -13.01 12.27
C GLY A 156 -11.64 -13.36 10.90
N THR A 157 -12.81 -12.81 10.55
CA THR A 157 -13.46 -13.02 9.25
C THR A 157 -12.61 -12.42 8.14
N MET A 158 -12.44 -13.15 7.04
CA MET A 158 -11.67 -12.67 5.90
C MET A 158 -12.46 -11.61 5.12
N ALA A 159 -11.97 -10.37 5.12
CA ALA A 159 -12.60 -9.26 4.41
C ALA A 159 -12.10 -9.14 2.96
N TRP A 160 -10.81 -9.44 2.72
CA TRP A 160 -10.19 -9.41 1.40
C TRP A 160 -8.91 -10.26 1.36
N SER A 161 -8.52 -10.77 0.18
CA SER A 161 -7.18 -11.32 -0.03
C SER A 161 -6.75 -11.21 -1.51
N THR A 162 -5.43 -11.22 -1.77
CA THR A 162 -4.92 -11.28 -3.14
C THR A 162 -5.14 -12.62 -3.83
N ASN A 163 -5.32 -13.70 -3.05
CA ASN A 163 -5.66 -15.05 -3.53
C ASN A 163 -4.71 -15.60 -4.62
N ILE A 164 -3.44 -15.67 -4.28
CA ILE A 164 -2.36 -16.17 -5.15
C ILE A 164 -2.33 -17.71 -5.22
N ASN A 165 -3.36 -18.34 -5.76
CA ASN A 165 -3.41 -19.80 -5.89
C ASN A 165 -2.16 -20.36 -6.61
N ASN A 166 -1.50 -21.35 -5.99
CA ASN A 166 -0.33 -22.08 -6.51
C ASN A 166 0.93 -21.23 -6.81
N LYS A 167 1.04 -20.04 -6.25
CA LYS A 167 2.27 -19.21 -6.29
C LYS A 167 2.71 -18.93 -4.86
N SER A 168 3.98 -19.19 -4.53
CA SER A 168 4.52 -18.83 -3.22
C SER A 168 4.97 -17.38 -3.20
N VAL A 169 4.71 -16.70 -2.08
CA VAL A 169 5.34 -15.39 -1.80
C VAL A 169 6.67 -15.63 -1.11
N ALA A 170 7.77 -15.35 -1.83
CA ALA A 170 9.11 -15.34 -1.26
C ALA A 170 9.34 -14.13 -0.32
N GLY A 171 8.51 -13.10 -0.44
CA GLY A 171 8.50 -11.87 0.33
C GLY A 171 7.68 -10.82 -0.39
N VAL A 172 7.29 -9.75 0.31
CA VAL A 172 6.77 -8.56 -0.34
C VAL A 172 7.90 -7.54 -0.37
N ASN A 173 8.27 -7.14 -1.58
CA ASN A 173 9.09 -5.95 -1.78
C ASN A 173 8.10 -4.83 -2.11
N LEU A 174 7.71 -4.05 -1.10
CA LEU A 174 6.96 -2.83 -1.33
C LEU A 174 7.99 -1.77 -1.73
N THR A 175 7.81 -1.27 -2.95
CA THR A 175 8.68 -0.27 -3.59
C THR A 175 7.83 0.92 -3.98
#